data_AF-A0A8J4V4A6-F1
#
_entry.id   AF-A0A8J4V4A6-F1
#
_cell.length_a   1.000
_cell.length_b   1.000
_cell.length_c   1.000
_cell.angle_alpha   90.00
_cell.angle_beta   90.00
_cell.angle_gamma   90.00
#
_symmetry.space_group_name_H-M   'P 1'
#
loop_
_entity.id
_entity.type
_entity.pdbx_description
1 polymer ?
#
loop_
_entity_poly.entity_id
_entity_poly.type
_entity_poly.pdbx_seq_one_letter_code
_entity_poly.pdbx_strand_id
1 'polypeptide(L)'
;MKQTVVLQVTMDGQRCCFQIMKGDHARKKAMRIAVGLSGVESATIKGKDKDQIEVKGEGIDTVKLATLLRKKVGHASIVSVAEEKKKEKEDELKIKYMVGPPSYGLPPYTYYEIPRYDTPSCSIM
;
A
#
# COMPACT_ATOMS: atom_id res chain seq x y z
N MET A 1 19.33 -5.22 -13.83
CA MET A 1 19.80 -5.23 -12.43
C MET A 1 18.78 -5.97 -11.58
N LYS A 2 19.21 -6.90 -10.73
CA LYS A 2 18.29 -7.61 -9.85
C LYS A 2 17.87 -6.71 -8.69
N GLN A 3 16.58 -6.70 -8.41
CA GLN A 3 15.93 -5.98 -7.32
C GLN A 3 15.33 -7.01 -6.36
N THR A 4 15.49 -6.76 -5.06
CA THR A 4 14.85 -7.51 -3.98
C THR A 4 13.95 -6.55 -3.22
N VAL A 5 12.66 -6.87 -3.16
CA VAL A 5 11.62 -6.06 -2.52
C VAL A 5 11.05 -6.85 -1.36
N VAL A 6 11.05 -6.27 -0.16
CA VAL A 6 10.41 -6.86 1.02
C VAL A 6 9.16 -6.07 1.34
N LEU A 7 8.02 -6.76 1.37
CA LEU A 7 6.72 -6.21 1.72
C LEU A 7 6.21 -6.86 3.00
N GLN A 8 5.68 -6.06 3.91
CA GLN A 8 4.90 -6.53 5.04
C GLN A 8 3.43 -6.50 4.65
N VAL A 9 2.73 -7.62 4.81
CA VAL A 9 1.33 -7.80 4.46
C VAL A 9 0.60 -8.42 5.64
N THR A 10 -0.47 -7.77 6.10
CA THR A 10 -1.35 -8.34 7.12
C THR A 10 -2.27 -9.36 6.46
N MET A 11 -2.04 -10.65 6.74
CA MET A 11 -2.79 -11.79 6.17
C MET A 11 -3.69 -12.50 7.18
N ASP A 12 -3.73 -11.96 8.39
CA ASP A 12 -4.48 -12.35 9.58
C ASP A 12 -5.98 -12.07 9.41
N GLY A 13 -6.62 -12.77 8.47
CA GLY A 13 -8.08 -12.91 8.40
C GLY A 13 -8.88 -11.61 8.26
N GLN A 14 -8.25 -10.52 7.83
CA GLN A 14 -8.92 -9.22 7.69
C GLN A 14 -9.78 -9.15 6.44
N ARG A 15 -10.92 -8.48 6.59
CA ARG A 15 -12.03 -8.37 5.63
C ARG A 15 -11.56 -7.73 4.32
N CYS A 16 -11.23 -8.52 3.31
CA CYS A 16 -11.32 -8.05 1.93
C CYS A 16 -12.80 -8.00 1.54
N CYS A 17 -13.46 -6.91 1.93
CA CYS A 17 -14.81 -6.42 1.57
C CYS A 17 -16.03 -7.36 1.70
N PHE A 18 -15.95 -8.69 1.68
CA PHE A 18 -17.12 -9.57 1.83
C PHE A 18 -16.84 -11.02 2.30
N GLN A 19 -15.58 -11.43 2.56
CA GLN A 19 -15.29 -12.82 2.93
C GLN A 19 -14.12 -12.94 3.92
N ILE A 20 -14.34 -13.62 5.05
CA ILE A 20 -13.27 -13.98 6.00
C ILE A 20 -12.45 -15.10 5.36
N MET A 21 -11.27 -14.75 4.84
CA MET A 21 -10.33 -15.75 4.32
C MET A 21 -9.48 -16.29 5.47
N LYS A 22 -9.40 -17.62 5.62
CA LYS A 22 -8.42 -18.24 6.52
C LYS A 22 -7.00 -17.81 6.12
N GLY A 23 -6.09 -17.62 7.07
CA GLY A 23 -4.73 -17.13 6.82
C GLY A 23 -3.98 -17.90 5.73
N ASP A 24 -4.18 -19.22 5.60
CA ASP A 24 -3.59 -20.04 4.53
C ASP A 24 -4.06 -19.65 3.12
N HIS A 25 -5.34 -19.32 2.96
CA HIS A 25 -5.89 -18.88 1.68
C HIS A 25 -5.40 -17.48 1.31
N ALA A 26 -5.28 -16.59 2.29
CA ALA A 26 -4.71 -15.26 2.09
C ALA A 26 -3.24 -15.35 1.62
N ARG A 27 -2.43 -16.22 2.26
CA ARG A 27 -1.03 -16.50 1.87
C ARG A 27 -0.91 -17.02 0.45
N LYS A 28 -1.70 -18.04 0.07
CA LYS A 28 -1.69 -18.59 -1.29
C LYS A 28 -2.06 -17.53 -2.34
N LYS A 29 -3.04 -16.68 -2.05
CA LYS A 29 -3.48 -15.62 -2.96
C LYS A 29 -2.42 -14.52 -3.10
N ALA A 30 -1.82 -14.10 -1.99
CA ALA A 30 -0.75 -13.13 -2.00
C ALA A 30 0.47 -13.62 -2.80
N MET A 31 0.86 -14.88 -2.59
CA MET A 31 1.94 -15.50 -3.36
C MET A 31 1.61 -15.53 -4.87
N ARG A 32 0.38 -15.92 -5.25
CA ARG A 32 -0.07 -15.91 -6.64
C ARG A 32 0.04 -14.53 -7.28
N ILE A 33 -0.29 -13.48 -6.54
CA ILE A 33 -0.19 -12.09 -7.02
C ILE A 33 1.27 -11.68 -7.17
N ALA A 34 2.12 -12.01 -6.17
CA ALA A 34 3.53 -11.67 -6.20
C ALA A 34 4.24 -12.32 -7.40
N VAL A 35 4.02 -13.61 -7.64
CA VAL A 35 4.64 -14.35 -8.77
C VAL A 35 4.02 -13.99 -10.11
N GLY A 36 2.74 -13.58 -10.14
CA GLY A 36 2.04 -13.24 -11.39
C GLY A 36 2.43 -11.89 -12.00
N LEU A 37 3.32 -11.12 -11.37
CA LEU A 37 3.80 -9.86 -11.91
C LEU A 37 4.96 -10.06 -12.90
N SER A 38 4.97 -9.23 -13.95
CA SER A 38 6.07 -9.16 -14.89
C SER A 38 7.37 -8.77 -14.19
N GLY A 39 8.45 -9.48 -14.50
CA GLY A 39 9.78 -9.18 -13.94
C GLY A 39 10.09 -9.88 -12.61
N VAL A 40 9.16 -10.65 -12.04
CA VAL A 40 9.40 -11.44 -10.82
C VAL A 40 10.05 -12.79 -11.18
N GLU A 41 11.22 -13.04 -10.61
CA GLU A 41 11.98 -14.29 -10.76
C GLU A 41 11.69 -15.26 -9.61
N SER A 42 11.54 -14.76 -8.39
CA SER A 42 11.17 -15.57 -7.23
C SER A 42 10.42 -14.76 -6.16
N ALA A 43 9.55 -15.43 -5.41
CA ALA A 43 8.88 -14.84 -4.26
C ALA A 43 8.89 -15.83 -3.10
N THR A 44 9.23 -15.36 -1.89
CA THR A 44 9.31 -16.18 -0.67
C THR A 44 8.58 -15.48 0.46
N ILE A 45 7.79 -16.25 1.23
CA ILE A 45 7.18 -15.75 2.46
C ILE A 45 8.19 -15.90 3.60
N LYS A 46 8.43 -14.82 4.33
CA LYS A 46 9.36 -14.71 5.47
C LYS A 46 8.64 -14.11 6.70
N GLY A 47 9.37 -14.02 7.81
CA GLY A 47 8.88 -13.52 9.09
C GLY A 47 8.39 -14.63 10.01
N LYS A 48 8.49 -14.42 11.33
CA LYS A 48 8.06 -15.38 12.35
C LYS A 48 6.57 -15.71 12.20
N ASP A 49 5.78 -14.68 11.89
CA ASP A 49 4.34 -14.75 11.73
C ASP A 49 3.90 -14.98 10.26
N LYS A 50 4.87 -15.11 9.34
CA LYS A 50 4.65 -15.30 7.88
C LYS A 50 3.95 -14.11 7.21
N ASP A 51 4.19 -12.91 7.72
CA ASP A 51 3.59 -11.65 7.25
C ASP A 51 4.49 -10.87 6.30
N GLN A 52 5.67 -11.39 5.95
CA GLN A 52 6.57 -10.74 5.01
C GLN A 52 6.67 -11.51 3.70
N ILE A 53 6.70 -10.79 2.58
CA ILE A 53 6.93 -11.36 1.25
C ILE A 53 8.19 -10.72 0.69
N GLU A 54 9.19 -11.52 0.42
CA GLU A 54 10.39 -11.14 -0.32
C GLU A 54 10.21 -11.51 -1.78
N VAL A 55 10.29 -10.54 -2.66
CA VAL A 55 10.15 -10.69 -4.11
C VAL A 55 11.47 -10.30 -4.75
N LYS A 56 12.05 -11.19 -5.56
CA LYS A 56 13.27 -10.94 -6.33
C LYS A 56 12.98 -10.98 -7.80
N GLY A 57 13.63 -10.12 -8.56
CA GLY A 57 13.45 -10.05 -10.00
C GLY A 57 14.05 -8.80 -10.62
N GLU A 58 13.78 -8.59 -11.91
CA GLU A 58 14.31 -7.47 -12.69
C GLU A 58 13.15 -6.64 -13.25
N GLY A 59 13.19 -5.32 -13.04
CA GLY A 59 12.14 -4.41 -13.47
C GLY A 59 10.84 -4.56 -12.67
N ILE A 60 10.92 -4.85 -11.37
CA ILE A 60 9.74 -5.02 -10.52
C ILE A 60 9.11 -3.64 -10.24
N ASP A 61 7.85 -3.48 -10.63
CA ASP A 61 7.05 -2.33 -10.23
C ASP A 61 6.56 -2.49 -8.79
N THR A 62 7.31 -1.93 -7.84
CA THR A 62 7.05 -1.98 -6.39
C THR A 62 5.69 -1.39 -6.04
N VAL A 63 5.28 -0.30 -6.71
CA VAL A 63 4.02 0.39 -6.45
C VAL A 63 2.84 -0.45 -6.93
N LYS A 64 2.92 -1.02 -8.15
CA LYS A 64 1.88 -1.95 -8.65
C LYS A 64 1.77 -3.18 -7.76
N LEU A 65 2.89 -3.75 -7.32
CA LEU A 65 2.90 -4.90 -6.42
C LEU A 65 2.19 -4.58 -5.09
N ALA A 66 2.56 -3.49 -4.42
CA ALA A 66 1.92 -3.07 -3.18
C ALA A 66 0.43 -2.76 -3.38
N THR A 67 0.06 -2.13 -4.49
CA THR A 67 -1.32 -1.75 -4.80
C THR A 67 -2.21 -2.98 -5.04
N LEU A 68 -1.70 -4.00 -5.74
CA LEU A 68 -2.44 -5.24 -5.97
C LEU A 68 -2.66 -6.02 -4.67
N LEU A 69 -1.65 -6.07 -3.80
CA LEU A 69 -1.78 -6.69 -2.48
C LEU A 69 -2.84 -5.97 -1.63
N ARG A 70 -2.83 -4.63 -1.62
CA ARG A 70 -3.86 -3.78 -0.98
C ARG A 70 -5.27 -4.06 -1.47
N LYS A 71 -5.43 -4.26 -2.78
CA LYS A 71 -6.74 -4.48 -3.40
C LYS A 71 -7.28 -5.90 -3.20
N LYS A 72 -6.41 -6.91 -3.15
CA LYS A 72 -6.82 -8.32 -3.26
C LYS A 72 -6.62 -9.14 -2.00
N VAL A 73 -5.74 -8.73 -1.10
CA VAL A 73 -5.37 -9.49 0.11
C VAL A 73 -5.72 -8.68 1.35
N GLY A 74 -5.17 -7.47 1.50
CA GLY A 74 -5.31 -6.67 2.71
C GLY A 74 -4.22 -5.60 2.80
N HIS A 75 -4.02 -5.00 3.98
CA HIS A 75 -3.01 -3.96 4.13
C HIS A 75 -1.60 -4.47 3.79
N ALA A 76 -0.90 -3.70 2.97
CA ALA A 76 0.48 -3.97 2.57
C ALA A 76 1.34 -2.71 2.67
N SER A 77 2.51 -2.84 3.30
CA SER A 77 3.53 -1.81 3.44
C SER A 77 4.83 -2.27 2.81
N ILE A 78 5.54 -1.35 2.16
CA ILE A 78 6.87 -1.61 1.62
C ILE A 78 7.86 -1.41 2.76
N VAL A 79 8.62 -2.45 3.10
CA VAL A 79 9.60 -2.40 4.18
C VAL A 79 10.96 -2.01 3.63
N SER A 80 11.39 -2.66 2.55
CA SER A 80 12.67 -2.37 1.92
C SER A 80 12.66 -2.69 0.43
N VAL A 81 13.46 -1.94 -0.31
CA VAL A 81 13.77 -2.18 -1.72
C VAL A 81 15.28 -2.11 -1.85
N ALA A 82 15.89 -3.23 -2.20
CA ALA A 82 17.32 -3.36 -2.41
C ALA A 82 17.58 -3.60 -3.90
N GLU A 83 18.29 -2.68 -4.55
CA GLU A 83 18.85 -2.93 -5.88
C GLU A 83 20.24 -3.55 -5.70
N GLU A 84 20.55 -4.64 -6.39
CA GLU A 84 21.92 -5.16 -6.46
C GLU A 84 22.78 -4.23 -7.32
N LYS A 85 23.12 -3.07 -6.77
CA LYS A 85 24.26 -2.26 -7.22
C LYS A 85 25.46 -2.68 -6.38
N LYS A 86 26.59 -2.93 -7.04
CA LYS A 86 27.88 -3.07 -6.37
C LYS A 86 28.07 -1.84 -5.47
N LYS A 87 28.35 -2.10 -4.18
CA LYS A 87 28.55 -1.18 -3.05
C LYS A 87 28.94 0.26 -3.45
N GLU A 88 28.29 1.24 -2.85
CA GLU A 88 28.94 2.19 -1.93
C GLU A 88 28.00 2.42 -0.72
N LYS A 89 28.59 2.42 0.48
CA LYS A 89 27.93 2.74 1.73
C LYS A 89 27.73 4.25 1.78
N GLU A 90 26.58 4.75 2.23
CA GLU A 90 26.53 6.03 2.94
C GLU A 90 25.27 6.13 3.81
N ASP A 91 25.57 6.04 5.10
CA ASP A 91 25.02 6.68 6.29
C ASP A 91 23.53 6.98 6.49
N GLU A 92 23.11 6.55 7.67
CA GLU A 92 21.89 6.83 8.39
C GLU A 92 21.68 8.34 8.62
N LEU A 93 21.01 9.03 7.70
CA LEU A 93 20.47 10.36 7.99
C LEU A 93 19.22 10.23 8.88
N LYS A 94 19.43 10.26 10.19
CA LYS A 94 18.42 10.63 11.19
C LYS A 94 17.93 12.05 10.91
N ILE A 95 16.97 12.22 10.01
CA ILE A 95 16.27 13.51 9.87
C ILE A 95 15.24 13.62 10.99
N LYS A 96 15.66 14.28 12.07
CA LYS A 96 14.75 14.81 13.09
C LYS A 96 13.99 15.99 12.48
N TYR A 97 12.85 15.74 11.83
CA TYR A 97 11.96 16.78 11.35
C TYR A 97 11.31 17.49 12.56
N MET A 98 11.94 18.55 13.05
CA MET A 98 11.24 19.66 13.69
C MET A 98 11.18 20.79 12.68
N VAL A 99 10.17 20.78 11.82
CA VAL A 99 9.79 21.94 11.02
C VAL A 99 8.33 22.20 11.36
N GLY A 100 8.09 23.28 12.10
CA GLY A 100 6.74 23.74 12.42
C GLY A 100 5.93 23.98 11.15
N PRO A 101 4.60 23.87 11.22
CA PRO A 101 3.76 23.90 10.02
C PRO A 101 3.97 25.22 9.26
N PRO A 102 4.28 25.17 7.95
CA PRO A 102 4.31 26.37 7.12
C PRO A 102 2.91 27.00 7.14
N SER A 103 2.82 28.26 7.56
CA SER A 103 1.56 29.01 7.57
C SER A 103 1.15 29.30 6.12
N TYR A 104 0.37 28.40 5.53
CA TYR A 104 -0.34 28.70 4.29
C TYR A 104 -1.43 29.71 4.62
N GLY A 105 -1.27 30.94 4.12
CA GLY A 105 -2.33 31.93 4.14
C GLY A 105 -3.58 31.38 3.46
N LEU A 106 -4.72 31.45 4.14
CA LEU A 106 -6.01 31.06 3.57
C LEU A 106 -6.31 31.95 2.35
N PRO A 107 -6.64 31.38 1.18
CA PRO A 107 -7.29 32.17 0.14
C PRO A 107 -8.69 32.59 0.64
N PRO A 108 -9.17 33.79 0.27
CA PRO A 108 -10.48 34.28 0.71
C PRO A 108 -11.57 33.30 0.27
N TYR A 109 -12.37 32.86 1.25
CA TYR A 109 -13.50 31.97 1.06
C TYR A 109 -14.57 32.71 0.27
N THR A 110 -14.71 32.40 -1.03
CA THR A 110 -15.89 32.83 -1.78
C THR A 110 -17.05 31.93 -1.36
N TYR A 111 -17.99 32.50 -0.60
CA TYR A 111 -19.27 31.87 -0.35
C TYR A 111 -20.02 31.80 -1.68
N TYR A 112 -20.17 30.60 -2.24
CA TYR A 112 -21.23 30.37 -3.22
C TYR A 112 -22.52 30.15 -2.42
N GLU A 113 -23.47 31.06 -2.56
CA GLU A 113 -24.83 30.84 -2.07
C GLU A 113 -25.39 29.60 -2.76
N ILE A 114 -25.61 28.54 -1.98
CA ILE A 114 -26.36 27.37 -2.44
C ILE A 114 -27.82 27.83 -2.53
N PRO A 115 -28.44 27.94 -3.71
CA PRO A 115 -29.86 28.23 -3.79
C PRO A 115 -30.59 27.10 -3.06
N ARG A 116 -31.28 27.46 -1.98
CA ARG A 116 -32.21 26.55 -1.32
C ARG A 116 -33.32 26.32 -2.32
N TYR A 117 -33.38 25.12 -2.90
CA TYR A 117 -34.61 24.67 -3.53
C TYR A 117 -35.65 24.60 -2.42
N ASP A 118 -36.51 25.61 -2.34
CA ASP A 118 -37.80 25.52 -1.70
C ASP A 118 -38.49 24.31 -2.32
N THR A 119 -38.35 23.15 -1.69
CA THR A 119 -39.20 22.01 -1.96
C THR A 119 -40.58 22.43 -1.47
N PRO A 120 -41.55 22.70 -2.35
CA PRO A 120 -42.91 22.87 -1.88
C PRO A 120 -43.30 21.57 -1.18
N SER A 121 -43.84 21.73 0.01
CA SER A 121 -44.39 20.69 0.87
C SER A 121 -45.17 19.64 0.07
N CYS A 122 -44.55 18.51 -0.24
CA CYS A 122 -45.25 17.30 -0.62
C CYS A 122 -45.46 16.47 0.65
N SER A 123 -46.61 16.70 1.30
CA SER A 123 -47.13 15.87 2.37
C SER A 123 -47.31 14.43 1.88
N ILE A 124 -46.61 13.48 2.51
CA ILE A 124 -47.00 12.07 2.46
C ILE A 124 -48.31 11.96 3.26
N MET A 125 -49.37 11.51 2.60
CA MET A 125 -50.64 11.10 3.19
C MET A 125 -50.71 9.57 3.17
#